data_AF-A0A1F5G6M6-F1
#
_entry.id   AF-A0A1F5G6M6-F1
#
_cell.length_a   1.000
_cell.length_b   1.000
_cell.length_c   1.000
_cell.angle_alpha   90.00
_cell.angle_beta   90.00
_cell.angle_gamma   90.00
#
_symmetry.space_group_name_H-M   'P 1'
#
loop_
_entity.id
_entity.type
_entity.pdbx_description
1 polymer ?
#
loop_
_entity_poly.entity_id
_entity_poly.type
_entity_poly.pdbx_seq_one_letter_code
_entity_poly.pdbx_strand_id
1 'polypeptide(L)'
;MDNIFVRNIFAAVFDKKVLDPILEILKAGQKARPFSGRKSGTRSGLGLDNVRFWGTEGTVEYLKQKGFKANSVVSGFDFDGRVKTLDRKVFAAILADRSKRKHLSELKKLARYTSEVDFDSSEVNKLGVSGLTPGVESGSHLEDTPGVGDWQPFDLVIVNLYPLDKKNFPESMDIGGQALIRAAIKNYKNVALAFDASSLASLVRELISNKGSTTLSFRKKQAQKAAEFIASRGKLEDSLFI
;
A
#
# COMPACT_ATOMS: atom_id res chain seq x y z
N MET A 1 -17.06 11.43 -8.15
CA MET A 1 -15.60 11.24 -8.10
C MET A 1 -15.22 10.49 -9.34
N ASP A 2 -14.39 11.15 -10.13
CA ASP A 2 -13.92 10.71 -11.43
C ASP A 2 -13.02 9.48 -11.33
N ASN A 3 -12.54 9.06 -12.49
CA ASN A 3 -11.51 8.05 -12.62
C ASN A 3 -10.32 8.37 -11.71
N ILE A 4 -9.85 7.37 -10.96
CA ILE A 4 -8.66 7.52 -10.11
C ILE A 4 -7.46 7.07 -10.93
N PHE A 5 -6.61 8.02 -11.28
CA PHE A 5 -5.35 7.75 -11.93
C PHE A 5 -4.39 7.06 -10.93
N VAL A 6 -3.85 5.88 -11.27
CA VAL A 6 -3.07 5.07 -10.33
C VAL A 6 -1.62 5.51 -10.28
N ARG A 7 -1.16 6.00 -9.12
CA ARG A 7 0.24 6.37 -8.86
C ARG A 7 0.76 5.85 -7.54
N ASN A 8 -0.07 5.84 -6.51
CA ASN A 8 0.30 5.47 -5.15
C ASN A 8 -0.28 4.09 -4.82
N ILE A 9 0.56 3.07 -4.90
CA ILE A 9 0.13 1.67 -4.79
C ILE A 9 0.64 1.08 -3.48
N PHE A 10 -0.27 0.50 -2.70
CA PHE A 10 0.09 -0.37 -1.58
C PHE A 10 0.03 -1.83 -2.02
N ALA A 11 1.07 -2.61 -1.75
CA ALA A 11 1.16 -4.03 -2.08
C ALA A 11 1.59 -4.86 -0.86
N ALA A 12 0.77 -5.83 -0.47
CA ALA A 12 1.08 -6.84 0.55
C ALA A 12 0.75 -8.22 -0.04
N VAL A 13 1.74 -8.86 -0.65
CA VAL A 13 1.54 -10.10 -1.39
C VAL A 13 2.45 -11.21 -0.87
N PHE A 14 1.87 -12.39 -0.64
CA PHE A 14 2.63 -13.58 -0.28
C PHE A 14 3.47 -14.08 -1.46
N ASP A 15 2.82 -14.40 -2.59
CA ASP A 15 3.48 -14.69 -3.85
C ASP A 15 3.73 -13.39 -4.62
N LYS A 16 4.99 -13.07 -4.87
CA LYS A 16 5.40 -11.81 -5.49
C LYS A 16 5.16 -11.84 -7.00
N LYS A 17 5.15 -13.02 -7.62
CA LYS A 17 4.95 -13.18 -9.07
C LYS A 17 3.55 -12.75 -9.51
N VAL A 18 2.57 -12.73 -8.60
CA VAL A 18 1.23 -12.19 -8.90
C VAL A 18 1.27 -10.72 -9.34
N LEU A 19 2.35 -9.98 -9.02
CA LEU A 19 2.54 -8.61 -9.45
C LEU A 19 3.04 -8.49 -10.90
N ASP A 20 3.68 -9.51 -11.46
CA ASP A 20 4.34 -9.42 -12.77
C ASP A 20 3.42 -8.83 -13.88
N PRO A 21 2.16 -9.28 -14.04
CA PRO A 21 1.27 -8.73 -15.07
C PRO A 21 1.03 -7.22 -14.95
N ILE A 22 0.86 -6.70 -13.73
CA ILE A 22 0.69 -5.25 -13.56
C ILE A 22 2.01 -4.52 -13.75
N LEU A 23 3.13 -5.07 -13.28
CA LEU A 23 4.45 -4.48 -13.45
C LEU A 23 4.85 -4.35 -14.93
N GLU A 24 4.50 -5.31 -15.77
CA GLU A 24 4.75 -5.25 -17.21
C GLU A 24 4.04 -4.05 -17.87
N ILE A 25 2.77 -3.82 -17.53
CA ILE A 25 1.98 -2.71 -18.07
C ILE A 25 2.51 -1.37 -17.57
N LEU A 26 2.88 -1.28 -16.29
CA LEU A 26 3.48 -0.08 -15.73
C LEU A 26 4.82 0.24 -16.41
N LYS A 27 5.65 -0.77 -16.70
CA LYS A 27 6.91 -0.62 -17.46
C LYS A 27 6.68 -0.16 -18.89
N ALA A 28 5.70 -0.74 -19.59
CA ALA A 28 5.34 -0.33 -20.94
C ALA A 28 4.88 1.13 -20.97
N GLY A 29 4.11 1.55 -19.95
CA GLY A 29 3.70 2.94 -19.76
C GLY A 29 4.87 3.91 -19.57
N GLN A 30 5.89 3.54 -18.77
CA GLN A 30 7.08 4.37 -18.52
C GLN A 30 7.97 4.60 -19.75
N LYS A 31 8.03 3.62 -20.66
CA LYS A 31 8.86 3.69 -21.87
C LYS A 31 8.25 4.56 -22.97
N ALA A 32 6.94 4.83 -22.94
CA ALA A 32 6.22 5.56 -23.98
C ALA A 32 6.39 7.10 -23.92
N ARG A 33 7.47 7.62 -23.32
CA ARG A 33 7.73 9.07 -23.27
C ARG A 33 7.88 9.64 -24.69
N PRO A 34 7.27 10.80 -25.01
CA PRO A 34 7.58 11.48 -26.25
C PRO A 34 9.01 12.02 -26.19
N PHE A 35 9.73 11.84 -27.28
CA PHE A 35 10.98 12.53 -27.60
C PHE A 35 10.80 14.03 -27.28
N SER A 36 11.74 14.61 -26.53
CA SER A 36 11.73 16.02 -26.16
C SER A 36 11.69 16.90 -27.41
N GLY A 37 10.52 17.46 -27.76
CA GLY A 37 10.45 18.30 -28.95
C GLY A 37 9.12 18.88 -29.41
N ARG A 38 7.94 18.51 -28.87
CA ARG A 38 6.68 19.15 -29.28
C ARG A 38 5.75 19.52 -28.13
N LYS A 39 5.46 20.81 -28.04
CA LYS A 39 4.32 21.37 -27.28
C LYS A 39 3.03 21.10 -28.08
N SER A 40 1.97 20.78 -27.34
CA SER A 40 0.57 20.58 -27.76
C SER A 40 0.16 19.17 -28.22
N GLY A 41 -0.99 18.73 -27.70
CA GLY A 41 -1.83 17.67 -28.27
C GLY A 41 -1.57 16.25 -27.76
N THR A 42 -2.49 15.75 -26.92
CA THR A 42 -2.75 14.32 -26.59
C THR A 42 -1.60 13.45 -26.05
N ARG A 43 -1.60 13.23 -24.72
CA ARG A 43 -0.82 12.16 -24.08
C ARG A 43 -1.26 10.79 -24.64
N SER A 44 -0.43 10.18 -25.49
CA SER A 44 -0.68 8.88 -26.14
C SER A 44 -0.19 7.66 -25.33
N GLY A 45 0.46 7.87 -24.18
CA GLY A 45 0.87 6.80 -23.27
C GLY A 45 -0.15 6.49 -22.17
N LEU A 46 -0.04 5.33 -21.51
CA LEU A 46 -0.87 4.91 -20.37
C LEU A 46 -0.84 5.88 -19.16
N GLY A 47 -0.04 6.95 -19.20
CA GLY A 47 0.07 7.95 -18.13
C GLY A 47 0.76 7.46 -16.85
N LEU A 48 1.18 6.19 -16.80
CA LEU A 48 1.71 5.47 -15.64
C LEU A 48 3.15 5.87 -15.27
N ASP A 49 3.57 7.06 -15.70
CA ASP A 49 4.84 7.66 -15.31
C ASP A 49 4.79 8.02 -13.82
N ASN A 50 5.83 7.65 -13.07
CA ASN A 50 6.01 7.97 -11.64
C ASN A 50 5.09 7.22 -10.66
N VAL A 51 4.78 5.96 -10.93
CA VAL A 51 4.18 5.07 -9.91
C VAL A 51 5.17 4.86 -8.75
N ARG A 52 4.65 4.96 -7.53
CA ARG A 52 5.34 4.68 -6.27
C ARG A 52 4.63 3.53 -5.57
N PHE A 53 5.41 2.56 -5.12
CA PHE A 53 4.92 1.44 -4.34
C PHE A 53 5.25 1.59 -2.86
N TRP A 54 4.38 0.98 -2.05
CA TRP A 54 4.51 0.84 -0.61
C TRP A 54 4.18 -0.61 -0.25
N GLY A 55 4.90 -1.21 0.69
CA GLY A 55 4.61 -2.60 1.07
C GLY A 55 5.48 -3.14 2.19
N THR A 56 5.34 -4.44 2.43
CA THR A 56 6.24 -5.17 3.33
C THR A 56 7.60 -5.37 2.68
N GLU A 57 8.64 -5.56 3.49
CA GLU A 57 10.04 -5.64 3.04
C GLU A 57 10.27 -6.57 1.84
N GLY A 58 9.86 -7.85 1.91
CA GLY A 58 10.05 -8.78 0.80
C GLY A 58 9.26 -8.44 -0.47
N THR A 59 8.15 -7.70 -0.36
CA THR A 59 7.43 -7.17 -1.54
C THR A 59 8.18 -5.98 -2.12
N VAL A 60 8.71 -5.10 -1.27
CA VAL A 60 9.49 -3.92 -1.67
C VAL A 60 10.79 -4.31 -2.35
N GLU A 61 11.51 -5.29 -1.82
CA GLU A 61 12.73 -5.80 -2.41
C GLU A 61 12.47 -6.32 -3.84
N TYR A 62 11.44 -7.15 -4.00
CA TYR A 62 11.02 -7.65 -5.30
C TYR A 62 10.67 -6.52 -6.28
N LEU A 63 9.94 -5.51 -5.84
CA LEU A 63 9.58 -4.35 -6.66
C LEU A 63 10.82 -3.54 -7.08
N LYS A 64 11.78 -3.33 -6.17
CA LYS A 64 13.07 -2.67 -6.46
C LYS A 64 13.89 -3.47 -7.48
N GLN A 65 13.98 -4.79 -7.33
CA GLN A 65 14.62 -5.67 -8.31
C GLN A 65 13.97 -5.57 -9.71
N LYS A 66 12.66 -5.33 -9.77
CA LYS A 66 11.93 -5.09 -11.02
C LYS A 66 12.09 -3.67 -11.56
N GLY A 67 12.82 -2.77 -10.88
CA GLY A 67 13.13 -1.41 -11.32
C GLY A 67 12.10 -0.35 -10.91
N PHE A 68 11.26 -0.63 -9.90
CA PHE A 68 10.25 0.33 -9.41
C PHE A 68 10.70 1.06 -8.15
N LYS A 69 10.23 2.30 -7.99
CA LYS A 69 10.33 3.03 -6.72
C LYS A 69 9.39 2.39 -5.70
N ALA A 70 9.94 1.84 -4.63
CA ALA A 70 9.17 1.14 -3.60
C ALA A 70 9.73 1.44 -2.20
N ASN A 71 8.82 1.72 -1.25
CA ASN A 71 9.12 2.06 0.13
C ASN A 71 8.55 1.01 1.09
N SER A 72 9.33 0.62 2.10
CA SER A 72 8.82 -0.23 3.18
C SER A 72 7.92 0.57 4.11
N VAL A 73 6.82 -0.04 4.55
CA VAL A 73 5.90 0.54 5.55
C VAL A 73 6.01 -0.13 6.92
N VAL A 74 6.88 -1.14 7.07
CA VAL A 74 6.98 -1.90 8.31
C VAL A 74 7.59 -1.01 9.39
N SER A 75 6.86 -0.82 10.47
CA SER A 75 7.17 0.11 11.57
C SER A 75 8.22 -0.41 12.56
N GLY A 76 9.07 -1.35 12.16
CA GLY A 76 10.09 -1.96 13.04
C GLY A 76 9.55 -2.86 14.16
N PHE A 77 8.23 -3.08 14.23
CA PHE A 77 7.59 -4.01 15.15
C PHE A 77 6.60 -4.89 14.39
N ASP A 78 6.84 -6.20 14.37
CA ASP A 78 6.09 -7.14 13.54
C ASP A 78 5.38 -8.25 14.35
N PHE A 79 5.73 -8.44 15.63
CA PHE A 79 5.14 -9.43 16.55
C PHE A 79 5.02 -10.81 15.91
N ASP A 80 6.18 -11.40 15.58
CA ASP A 80 6.31 -12.65 14.83
C ASP A 80 5.57 -12.62 13.48
N GLY A 81 5.58 -11.45 12.84
CA GLY A 81 4.88 -11.18 11.58
C GLY A 81 3.37 -10.97 11.68
N ARG A 82 2.75 -11.15 12.86
CA ARG A 82 1.28 -11.03 13.06
C ARG A 82 0.75 -9.61 12.87
N VAL A 83 1.55 -8.59 13.19
CA VAL A 83 1.11 -7.18 13.13
C VAL A 83 1.85 -6.35 12.09
N LYS A 84 2.66 -6.99 11.24
CA LYS A 84 3.54 -6.32 10.25
C LYS A 84 2.87 -5.27 9.35
N THR A 85 1.57 -5.41 9.07
CA THR A 85 0.79 -4.47 8.24
C THR A 85 -0.32 -3.75 8.99
N LEU A 86 -0.48 -4.01 10.30
CA LEU A 86 -1.48 -3.36 11.15
C LEU A 86 -0.99 -1.98 11.62
N ASP A 87 -0.55 -1.16 10.67
CA ASP A 87 -0.02 0.18 10.91
C ASP A 87 -1.08 1.26 10.63
N ARG A 88 -1.26 2.17 11.60
CA ARG A 88 -2.26 3.25 11.51
C ARG A 88 -2.10 4.14 10.27
N LYS A 89 -0.87 4.37 9.80
CA LYS A 89 -0.58 5.21 8.63
C LYS A 89 -1.01 4.52 7.35
N VAL A 90 -0.76 3.21 7.24
CA VAL A 90 -1.24 2.39 6.11
C VAL A 90 -2.77 2.44 6.06
N PHE A 91 -3.44 2.14 7.18
CA PHE A 91 -4.90 2.16 7.24
C PHE A 91 -5.48 3.57 7.02
N ALA A 92 -4.86 4.62 7.54
CA ALA A 92 -5.27 6.00 7.30
C ALA A 92 -5.16 6.36 5.80
N ALA A 93 -4.08 5.94 5.12
CA ALA A 93 -3.91 6.17 3.69
C ALA A 93 -4.91 5.37 2.84
N ILE A 94 -5.31 4.17 3.25
CA ILE A 94 -6.37 3.40 2.60
C ILE A 94 -7.75 4.02 2.84
N LEU A 95 -8.03 4.48 4.07
CA LEU A 95 -9.36 4.94 4.52
C LEU A 95 -9.60 6.45 4.31
N ALA A 96 -8.60 7.20 3.86
CA ALA A 96 -8.75 8.63 3.58
C ALA A 96 -9.84 8.85 2.52
N ASP A 97 -10.89 9.58 2.91
CA ASP A 97 -11.91 10.04 1.98
C ASP A 97 -11.39 11.29 1.29
N ARG A 98 -11.12 11.20 -0.01
CA ARG A 98 -10.47 12.27 -0.79
C ARG A 98 -11.35 13.50 -0.92
N SER A 99 -12.66 13.37 -0.70
CA SER A 99 -13.59 14.51 -0.68
C SER A 99 -13.52 15.32 0.61
N LYS A 100 -12.97 14.76 1.69
CA LYS A 100 -12.92 15.38 3.01
C LYS A 100 -11.56 16.01 3.26
N ARG A 101 -11.49 17.35 3.17
CA ARG A 101 -10.27 18.13 3.47
C ARG A 101 -9.64 17.76 4.81
N LYS A 102 -10.45 17.49 5.84
CA LYS A 102 -10.00 17.05 7.17
C LYS A 102 -9.16 15.77 7.09
N HIS A 103 -9.64 14.73 6.40
CA HIS A 103 -8.91 13.45 6.27
C HIS A 103 -7.55 13.67 5.59
N LEU A 104 -7.51 14.49 4.52
CA LEU A 104 -6.26 14.80 3.82
C LEU A 104 -5.28 15.59 4.70
N SER A 105 -5.79 16.52 5.52
CA SER A 105 -4.94 17.29 6.44
C SER A 105 -4.39 16.42 7.59
N GLU A 106 -5.18 15.48 8.11
CA GLU A 106 -4.75 14.55 9.16
C GLU A 106 -3.71 13.56 8.64
N LEU A 107 -3.87 13.06 7.42
CA LEU A 107 -2.88 12.19 6.78
C LEU A 107 -1.54 12.90 6.61
N LYS A 108 -1.54 14.19 6.23
CA LYS A 108 -0.34 15.03 6.18
C LYS A 108 0.29 15.26 7.56
N LYS A 109 -0.49 15.27 8.64
CA LYS A 109 0.05 15.38 10.01
C LYS A 109 0.72 14.08 10.46
N LEU A 110 0.16 12.92 10.09
CA LEU A 110 0.77 11.61 10.36
C LEU A 110 2.17 11.46 9.75
N ALA A 111 2.47 12.19 8.67
CA ALA A 111 3.81 12.28 8.08
C ALA A 111 4.82 13.01 8.96
N ARG A 112 4.37 14.05 9.69
CA ARG A 112 5.24 14.95 10.48
C ARG A 112 5.54 14.42 11.88
N TYR A 113 4.55 13.76 12.50
CA TYR A 113 4.70 13.19 13.85
C TYR A 113 5.75 12.08 13.95
N THR A 114 6.25 11.59 12.81
CA THR A 114 7.29 10.55 12.78
C THR A 114 8.67 11.04 12.37
N SER A 115 8.77 12.29 11.96
CA SER A 115 10.05 13.02 11.91
C SER A 115 10.37 13.68 13.25
N GLU A 116 9.35 14.01 14.04
CA GLU A 116 9.44 14.67 15.35
C GLU A 116 9.16 13.67 16.48
N VAL A 117 9.97 12.62 16.62
CA VAL A 117 10.04 11.96 17.94
C VAL A 117 10.83 12.93 18.84
N ASP A 118 10.13 13.94 19.36
CA ASP A 118 10.57 14.74 20.49
C ASP A 118 10.62 13.80 21.69
N PHE A 119 11.78 13.18 21.90
CA PHE A 119 12.14 12.69 23.21
C PHE A 119 12.32 13.93 24.08
N ASP A 120 11.40 14.17 25.01
CA ASP A 120 11.54 15.26 25.97
C ASP A 120 12.80 15.00 26.81
N SER A 121 13.91 15.59 26.40
CA SER A 121 15.19 15.55 27.09
C SER A 121 15.11 16.03 28.55
N SER A 122 14.05 16.74 28.93
CA SER A 122 13.81 17.16 30.31
C SER A 122 13.32 16.03 31.24
N GLU A 123 12.69 14.97 30.72
CA GLU A 123 12.32 13.77 31.48
C GLU A 123 13.53 12.83 31.68
N VAL A 124 14.40 12.72 30.68
CA VAL A 124 15.61 11.87 30.72
C VAL A 124 16.64 12.40 31.70
N ASN A 125 16.80 13.74 31.72
CA ASN A 125 17.71 14.41 32.66
C ASN A 125 17.22 14.30 34.12
N LYS A 126 15.92 14.16 34.36
CA LYS A 126 15.38 13.90 35.71
C LYS A 126 15.69 12.49 36.24
N LEU A 127 15.90 11.52 35.35
CA LEU A 127 16.15 10.13 35.70
C LEU A 127 17.65 9.79 35.84
N GLY A 128 18.56 10.75 35.62
CA GLY A 128 19.99 10.56 35.84
C GLY A 128 20.67 9.56 34.89
N VAL A 129 20.04 9.22 33.76
CA VAL A 129 20.54 8.23 32.80
C VAL A 129 21.36 8.90 31.68
N SER A 130 22.32 9.75 32.06
CA SER A 130 23.22 10.42 31.11
C SER A 130 24.27 9.42 30.60
N GLY A 131 23.91 8.60 29.61
CA GLY A 131 24.84 7.64 29.02
C GLY A 131 24.26 6.63 28.03
N LEU A 132 22.94 6.63 27.79
CA LEU A 132 22.27 5.67 26.91
C LEU A 132 21.53 6.33 25.74
N THR A 133 22.00 7.48 25.24
CA THR A 133 21.50 8.01 23.96
C THR A 133 22.31 7.39 22.81
N PRO A 134 21.70 6.60 21.91
CA PRO A 134 22.35 6.27 20.64
C PRO A 134 22.65 7.59 19.92
N GLY A 135 23.89 7.77 19.45
CA GLY A 135 24.27 8.97 18.72
C GLY A 135 23.39 9.13 17.47
N VAL A 136 22.55 10.16 17.46
CA VAL A 136 21.83 10.59 16.26
C VAL A 136 22.71 11.63 15.58
N GLU A 137 23.42 11.22 14.54
CA GLU A 137 24.10 12.15 13.65
C GLU A 137 23.06 13.00 12.91
N SER A 138 23.20 14.32 13.01
CA SER A 138 22.43 15.29 12.23
C SER A 138 22.88 15.22 10.76
N GLY A 139 22.26 14.33 9.99
CA GLY A 139 22.50 14.17 8.55
C GLY A 139 21.28 14.57 7.72
N SER A 140 21.53 15.21 6.59
CA SER A 140 20.60 15.59 5.50
C SER A 140 19.89 14.41 4.80
N HIS A 141 19.71 13.28 5.48
CA HIS A 141 19.16 12.01 4.98
C HIS A 141 17.80 11.64 5.58
N LEU A 142 17.10 12.60 6.21
CA LEU A 142 15.77 12.37 6.80
C LEU A 142 14.69 12.01 5.77
N GLU A 143 14.91 12.23 4.46
CA GLU A 143 13.99 11.79 3.41
C GLU A 143 13.96 10.26 3.22
N ASP A 144 15.03 9.54 3.64
CA ASP A 144 15.16 8.09 3.49
C ASP A 144 14.89 7.33 4.81
N THR A 145 14.42 8.01 5.85
CA THR A 145 14.09 7.35 7.14
C THR A 145 12.76 6.60 7.00
N PRO A 146 12.71 5.26 7.21
CA PRO A 146 11.47 4.50 7.23
C PRO A 146 10.52 5.08 8.29
N GLY A 147 9.49 5.79 7.85
CA GLY A 147 8.55 6.46 8.74
C GLY A 147 8.21 7.89 8.34
N VAL A 148 9.13 8.63 7.69
CA VAL A 148 8.94 10.04 7.30
C VAL A 148 8.50 10.13 5.83
N GLY A 149 7.33 9.56 5.53
CA GLY A 149 6.74 9.68 4.19
C GLY A 149 5.74 10.83 4.11
N ASP A 150 5.68 11.57 2.99
CA ASP A 150 4.51 12.38 2.64
C ASP A 150 3.32 11.43 2.37
N TRP A 151 2.63 11.03 3.44
CA TRP A 151 1.52 10.08 3.36
C TRP A 151 0.39 10.70 2.55
N GLN A 152 0.15 10.11 1.38
CA GLN A 152 -0.95 10.43 0.49
C GLN A 152 -1.92 9.25 0.44
N PRO A 153 -3.20 9.47 0.11
CA PRO A 153 -4.14 8.37 -0.05
C PRO A 153 -3.61 7.35 -1.06
N PHE A 154 -3.83 6.06 -0.80
CA PHE A 154 -3.53 5.04 -1.79
C PHE A 154 -4.56 5.06 -2.91
N ASP A 155 -4.11 4.99 -4.15
CA ASP A 155 -4.96 4.88 -5.34
C ASP A 155 -5.39 3.43 -5.56
N LEU A 156 -4.50 2.49 -5.20
CA LEU A 156 -4.67 1.06 -5.41
C LEU A 156 -4.06 0.30 -4.23
N VAL A 157 -4.80 -0.71 -3.77
CA VAL A 157 -4.34 -1.71 -2.80
C VAL A 157 -4.32 -3.07 -3.47
N ILE A 158 -3.18 -3.76 -3.43
CA ILE A 158 -3.01 -5.12 -3.90
C ILE A 158 -2.68 -5.99 -2.69
N VAL A 159 -3.55 -6.95 -2.40
CA VAL A 159 -3.34 -7.94 -1.34
C VAL A 159 -3.33 -9.32 -1.96
N ASN A 160 -2.46 -10.20 -1.50
CA ASN A 160 -2.56 -11.62 -1.78
C ASN A 160 -2.36 -12.35 -0.45
N LEU A 161 -3.46 -12.90 0.07
CA LEU A 161 -3.46 -13.55 1.38
C LEU A 161 -2.57 -14.78 1.40
N TYR A 162 -2.04 -15.09 2.58
CA TYR A 162 -1.38 -16.37 2.81
C TYR A 162 -2.36 -17.54 2.60
N PRO A 163 -1.93 -18.65 1.98
CA PRO A 163 -2.73 -19.87 1.95
C PRO A 163 -2.99 -20.35 3.38
N LEU A 164 -4.17 -20.89 3.64
CA LEU A 164 -4.43 -21.57 4.92
C LEU A 164 -3.60 -22.85 4.95
N ASP A 165 -2.98 -23.12 6.10
CA ASP A 165 -2.34 -24.38 6.39
C ASP A 165 -3.07 -25.04 7.55
N LYS A 166 -3.75 -26.15 7.26
CA LYS A 166 -4.47 -26.96 8.25
C LYS A 166 -3.54 -27.47 9.35
N LYS A 167 -2.27 -27.77 9.04
CA LYS A 167 -1.32 -28.31 10.03
C LYS A 167 -0.84 -27.26 11.01
N ASN A 168 -0.93 -25.98 10.63
CA ASN A 168 -0.47 -24.84 11.41
C ASN A 168 -1.62 -23.86 11.67
N PHE A 169 -2.84 -24.37 11.89
CA PHE A 169 -4.01 -23.56 12.20
C PHE A 169 -4.16 -23.44 13.73
N PRO A 170 -4.47 -22.25 14.30
CA PRO A 170 -4.88 -20.99 13.66
C PRO A 170 -3.74 -20.04 13.23
N GLU A 171 -2.47 -20.43 13.38
CA GLU A 171 -1.32 -19.58 13.08
C GLU A 171 -1.22 -19.14 11.61
N SER A 172 -1.76 -19.92 10.68
CA SER A 172 -1.85 -19.57 9.25
C SER A 172 -2.97 -18.56 8.90
N MET A 173 -3.75 -18.09 9.88
CA MET A 173 -4.78 -17.06 9.66
C MET A 173 -4.15 -15.69 9.37
N ASP A 174 -4.53 -15.09 8.24
CA ASP A 174 -3.98 -13.81 7.78
C ASP A 174 -4.81 -12.62 8.29
N ILE A 175 -4.47 -12.15 9.49
CA ILE A 175 -5.15 -11.01 10.14
C ILE A 175 -4.96 -9.73 9.33
N GLY A 176 -3.71 -9.40 9.00
CA GLY A 176 -3.34 -8.15 8.34
C GLY A 176 -3.93 -8.05 6.93
N GLY A 177 -3.81 -9.10 6.12
CA GLY A 177 -4.33 -9.14 4.75
C GLY A 177 -5.85 -8.98 4.71
N GLN A 178 -6.60 -9.68 5.57
CA GLN A 178 -8.05 -9.53 5.63
C GLN A 178 -8.48 -8.13 6.08
N ALA A 179 -7.78 -7.54 7.06
CA ALA A 179 -8.05 -6.18 7.52
C ALA A 179 -7.81 -5.13 6.42
N LEU A 180 -6.71 -5.25 5.68
CA LEU A 180 -6.39 -4.38 4.53
C LEU A 180 -7.46 -4.45 3.43
N ILE A 181 -7.91 -5.67 3.09
CA ILE A 181 -9.00 -5.89 2.12
C ILE A 181 -10.28 -5.20 2.60
N ARG A 182 -10.67 -5.38 3.87
CA ARG A 182 -11.86 -4.74 4.46
C ARG A 182 -11.76 -3.21 4.45
N ALA A 183 -10.59 -2.65 4.73
CA ALA A 183 -10.38 -1.20 4.66
C ALA A 183 -10.58 -0.66 3.25
N ALA A 184 -10.04 -1.35 2.24
CA ALA A 184 -10.21 -0.98 0.84
C ALA A 184 -11.66 -1.13 0.36
N ILE A 185 -12.38 -2.18 0.79
CA ILE A 185 -13.82 -2.35 0.53
C ILE A 185 -14.60 -1.14 1.06
N LYS A 186 -14.38 -0.77 2.33
CA LYS A 186 -15.07 0.37 2.97
C LYS A 186 -14.87 1.67 2.18
N ASN A 187 -13.68 1.86 1.61
CA ASN A 187 -13.32 3.10 0.92
C ASN A 187 -13.31 2.98 -0.62
N TYR A 188 -14.03 2.02 -1.21
CA TYR A 188 -14.02 1.75 -2.66
C TYR A 188 -14.25 2.97 -3.57
N LYS A 189 -14.93 4.01 -3.07
CA LYS A 189 -15.11 5.27 -3.81
C LYS A 189 -13.78 5.97 -4.10
N ASN A 190 -12.79 5.76 -3.25
CA ASN A 190 -11.50 6.47 -3.20
C ASN A 190 -10.27 5.58 -3.42
N VAL A 191 -10.40 4.25 -3.43
CA VAL A 191 -9.28 3.31 -3.61
C VAL A 191 -9.71 2.09 -4.40
N ALA A 192 -8.89 1.67 -5.38
CA ALA A 192 -9.07 0.42 -6.11
C ALA A 192 -8.48 -0.76 -5.33
N LEU A 193 -8.98 -1.97 -5.59
CA LEU A 193 -8.57 -3.17 -4.88
C LEU A 193 -8.38 -4.35 -5.84
N ALA A 194 -7.30 -5.11 -5.62
CA ALA A 194 -7.06 -6.45 -6.15
C ALA A 194 -6.63 -7.37 -4.99
N PHE A 195 -7.16 -8.59 -4.93
CA PHE A 195 -7.07 -9.48 -3.77
C PHE A 195 -6.81 -10.97 -4.11
N ASP A 196 -6.85 -11.33 -5.40
CA ASP A 196 -6.62 -12.66 -5.95
C ASP A 196 -6.19 -12.57 -7.43
N ALA A 197 -5.93 -13.71 -8.08
CA ALA A 197 -5.49 -13.73 -9.47
C ALA A 197 -6.53 -13.16 -10.46
N SER A 198 -7.82 -13.45 -10.26
CA SER A 198 -8.90 -13.01 -11.16
C SER A 198 -9.16 -11.50 -11.05
N SER A 199 -9.11 -10.96 -9.84
CA SER A 199 -9.23 -9.54 -9.54
C SER A 199 -8.03 -8.76 -10.06
N LEU A 200 -6.81 -9.31 -9.99
CA LEU A 200 -5.61 -8.75 -10.63
C LEU A 200 -5.73 -8.71 -12.15
N ALA A 201 -6.15 -9.80 -12.78
CA ALA A 201 -6.39 -9.83 -14.23
C ALA A 201 -7.48 -8.82 -14.66
N SER A 202 -8.49 -8.62 -13.82
CA SER A 202 -9.53 -7.60 -14.06
C SER A 202 -8.97 -6.18 -13.91
N LEU A 203 -8.11 -5.94 -12.92
CA LEU A 203 -7.42 -4.66 -12.73
C LEU A 203 -6.50 -4.32 -13.90
N VAL A 204 -5.72 -5.28 -14.38
CA VAL A 204 -4.84 -5.13 -15.54
C VAL A 204 -5.65 -4.63 -16.75
N ARG A 205 -6.76 -5.30 -17.06
CA ARG A 205 -7.65 -4.89 -18.16
C ARG A 205 -8.23 -3.49 -17.95
N GLU A 206 -8.68 -3.19 -16.73
CA GLU A 206 -9.18 -1.87 -16.38
C GLU A 206 -8.15 -0.77 -16.64
N LEU A 207 -6.90 -0.96 -16.19
CA LEU A 207 -5.82 0.01 -16.36
C LEU A 207 -5.47 0.21 -17.84
N ILE A 208 -5.47 -0.85 -18.64
CA ILE A 208 -5.25 -0.74 -20.09
C ILE A 208 -6.37 0.07 -20.74
N SER A 209 -7.63 -0.31 -20.51
CA SER A 209 -8.80 0.32 -21.13
C SER A 209 -8.99 1.77 -20.70
N ASN A 210 -8.61 2.12 -19.48
CA ASN A 210 -8.82 3.45 -18.89
C ASN A 210 -7.53 4.26 -18.74
N LYS A 211 -6.50 3.96 -19.55
CA LYS A 211 -5.25 4.74 -19.64
C LYS A 211 -4.64 4.98 -18.25
N GLY A 212 -4.38 3.91 -17.51
CA GLY A 212 -3.75 3.93 -16.18
C GLY A 212 -4.66 4.37 -15.04
N SER A 213 -5.97 4.51 -15.28
CA SER A 213 -6.95 4.90 -14.26
C SER A 213 -7.91 3.77 -13.92
N THR A 214 -8.62 3.90 -12.80
CA THR A 214 -9.74 3.03 -12.44
C THR A 214 -11.05 3.82 -12.37
N THR A 215 -12.11 3.24 -12.90
CA THR A 215 -13.47 3.81 -12.86
C THR A 215 -14.16 3.51 -11.52
N LEU A 216 -15.15 4.32 -11.16
CA LEU A 216 -15.95 4.07 -9.95
C LEU A 216 -16.72 2.74 -10.04
N SER A 217 -17.22 2.38 -11.24
CA SER A 217 -17.92 1.12 -11.48
C SER A 217 -17.01 -0.09 -11.26
N PHE A 218 -15.78 -0.04 -11.76
CA PHE A 218 -14.76 -1.06 -11.49
C PHE A 218 -14.49 -1.20 -10.00
N ARG A 219 -14.21 -0.09 -9.29
CA ARG A 219 -13.90 -0.13 -7.85
C ARG A 219 -15.06 -0.70 -7.03
N LYS A 220 -16.31 -0.33 -7.34
CA LYS A 220 -17.51 -0.88 -6.70
C LYS A 220 -17.62 -2.40 -6.94
N LYS A 221 -17.41 -2.85 -8.18
CA LYS A 221 -17.46 -4.28 -8.54
C LYS A 221 -16.38 -5.08 -7.82
N GLN A 222 -15.16 -4.56 -7.74
CA GLN A 222 -14.06 -5.20 -7.02
C GLN A 222 -14.34 -5.28 -5.51
N ALA A 223 -14.90 -4.22 -4.91
CA ALA A 223 -15.27 -4.23 -3.50
C ALA A 223 -16.35 -5.27 -3.18
N GLN A 224 -17.34 -5.44 -4.06
CA GLN A 224 -18.36 -6.49 -3.91
C GLN A 224 -17.72 -7.89 -3.93
N LYS A 225 -16.90 -8.18 -4.96
CA LYS A 225 -16.20 -9.47 -5.06
C LYS A 225 -15.26 -9.71 -3.88
N ALA A 226 -14.60 -8.67 -3.38
CA ALA A 226 -13.72 -8.77 -2.23
C ALA A 226 -14.50 -9.09 -0.95
N ALA A 227 -15.72 -8.56 -0.79
CA ALA A 227 -16.59 -8.91 0.33
C ALA A 227 -17.01 -10.39 0.28
N GLU A 228 -17.36 -10.90 -0.90
CA GLU A 228 -17.64 -12.33 -1.14
C GLU A 228 -16.40 -13.20 -0.84
N PHE A 229 -15.22 -12.76 -1.26
CA PHE A 229 -13.94 -13.42 -0.99
C PHE A 229 -13.66 -13.51 0.52
N ILE A 230 -13.82 -12.42 1.27
CA ILE A 230 -13.64 -12.41 2.73
C ILE A 230 -14.66 -13.30 3.43
N ALA A 231 -15.93 -13.29 3.00
CA ALA A 231 -16.95 -14.16 3.56
C ALA A 231 -16.60 -15.65 3.33
N SER A 232 -16.12 -15.98 2.12
CA SER A 232 -15.68 -17.33 1.77
C SER A 232 -14.44 -17.73 2.57
N ARG A 233 -13.50 -16.81 2.78
CA ARG A 233 -12.31 -17.02 3.60
C ARG A 233 -12.67 -17.34 5.05
N GLY A 234 -13.60 -16.61 5.65
CA GLY A 234 -14.08 -16.89 7.00
C GLY A 234 -14.71 -18.28 7.15
N LYS A 235 -15.47 -18.76 6.13
CA LYS A 235 -16.00 -20.12 6.12
C LYS A 235 -14.91 -21.19 6.03
N LEU A 236 -13.87 -20.94 5.24
CA LEU A 236 -12.72 -21.85 5.18
C LEU A 236 -12.00 -21.91 6.53
N GLU A 237 -11.79 -20.77 7.17
CA GLU A 237 -11.18 -20.69 8.50
C GLU A 237 -12.01 -21.43 9.56
N ASP A 238 -13.33 -21.24 9.57
CA ASP A 238 -14.27 -21.99 10.43
C ASP A 238 -14.12 -23.52 10.27
N SER A 239 -14.06 -24.00 9.02
CA SER A 239 -13.92 -25.44 8.74
C SER A 239 -12.60 -26.08 9.21
N LEU A 240 -11.60 -25.28 9.56
CA LEU A 240 -10.30 -25.76 10.04
C LEU A 240 -10.19 -25.83 11.57
N PHE A 241 -11.17 -25.29 12.31
CA PHE A 241 -11.25 -25.44 13.78
C PHE A 241 -11.70 -26.84 14.22
N ILE A 242 -12.15 -27.69 13.27
CA ILE A 242 -12.71 -29.02 13.51
C ILE A 242 -11.64 -30.12 13.39
#